data_AF-A0A924EAC5-F1
#
_entry.id   AF-A0A924EAC5-F1
#
_cell.length_a   1.000
_cell.length_b   1.000
_cell.length_c   1.000
_cell.angle_alpha   90.00
_cell.angle_beta   90.00
_cell.angle_gamma   90.00
#
_symmetry.space_group_name_H-M   'P 1'
#
loop_
_entity.id
_entity.type
_entity.pdbx_description
1 polymer ?
#
loop_
_entity_poly.entity_id
_entity_poly.type
_entity_poly.pdbx_seq_one_letter_code
_entity_poly.pdbx_strand_id
1 'polypeptide(L)'
;MDLNLRATGSYGNFWLGWFRSPLLEVHQSRAGWDHTYTVGAVRWMPSLQIASGGFVGGSLGFETGDSWFAGAGLGRTNLRNYVNLNFDPNDALMLSGGYRWAEKSSLTAQLIRDNRQNPDQQHIHLIYRAPVQQDDRLTLDLLSKRGLVDGTRIHRLGFSAGYDWPQYFVRLAWDPQTNFTAQDMLRVSLGARF
;
A
#
# COMPACT_ATOMS: atom_id res chain seq x y z
N MET A 1 -15.20 -8.96 -3.03
CA MET A 1 -14.41 -9.04 -4.28
C MET A 1 -13.88 -7.65 -4.61
N ASP A 2 -12.67 -7.59 -5.15
CA ASP A 2 -12.04 -6.35 -5.57
C ASP A 2 -11.37 -6.58 -6.93
N LEU A 3 -11.69 -5.74 -7.90
CA LEU A 3 -11.15 -5.79 -9.26
C LEU A 3 -10.38 -4.50 -9.52
N ASN A 4 -9.18 -4.62 -10.10
CA ASN A 4 -8.35 -3.47 -10.45
C ASN A 4 -7.75 -3.64 -11.83
N LEU A 5 -7.75 -2.56 -12.60
CA LEU A 5 -7.09 -2.42 -13.88
C LEU A 5 -6.10 -1.27 -13.77
N ARG A 6 -4.85 -1.48 -14.19
CA ARG A 6 -3.79 -0.46 -14.17
C ARG A 6 -3.16 -0.36 -15.55
N ALA A 7 -2.95 0.86 -16.02
CA ALA A 7 -2.22 1.19 -17.22
C ALA A 7 -1.00 2.05 -16.86
N THR A 8 0.16 1.70 -17.38
CA THR A 8 1.43 2.42 -17.16
C THR A 8 1.87 3.05 -18.47
N GLY A 9 2.24 4.33 -18.44
CA GLY A 9 2.75 5.04 -19.60
C GLY A 9 3.63 6.24 -19.22
N SER A 10 3.99 7.05 -20.21
CA SER A 10 4.86 8.22 -20.04
C SER A 10 4.29 9.27 -19.07
N TYR A 11 2.96 9.39 -19.00
CA TYR A 11 2.27 10.30 -18.09
C TYR A 11 2.04 9.70 -16.69
N GLY A 12 2.55 8.49 -16.41
CA GLY A 12 2.38 7.79 -15.14
C GLY A 12 1.45 6.60 -15.21
N ASN A 13 0.97 6.23 -14.04
CA ASN A 13 0.14 5.06 -13.84
C ASN A 13 -1.29 5.50 -13.56
N PHE A 14 -2.21 5.08 -14.41
CA PHE A 14 -3.63 5.24 -14.17
C PHE A 14 -4.21 3.91 -13.72
N TRP A 15 -5.16 3.95 -12.81
CA TRP A 15 -5.86 2.74 -12.41
C TRP A 15 -7.34 3.00 -12.16
N LEU A 16 -8.13 1.96 -12.42
CA LEU A 16 -9.55 1.87 -12.13
C LEU A 16 -9.77 0.67 -11.22
N GLY A 17 -10.62 0.84 -10.21
CA GLY A 17 -10.94 -0.21 -9.26
C GLY A 17 -12.43 -0.30 -9.00
N TRP A 18 -12.92 -1.51 -8.75
CA TRP A 18 -14.28 -1.74 -8.29
C TRP A 18 -14.28 -2.75 -7.15
N PHE A 19 -14.84 -2.31 -6.03
CA PHE A 19 -15.01 -3.12 -4.83
C PHE A 19 -16.48 -3.44 -4.61
N ARG A 20 -16.76 -4.68 -4.20
CA ARG A 20 -18.07 -5.10 -3.70
C ARG A 20 -17.91 -6.11 -2.56
N SER A 21 -18.56 -5.83 -1.44
CA SER A 21 -18.74 -6.76 -0.33
C SER A 21 -20.23 -6.90 -0.02
N PRO A 22 -20.85 -8.04 -0.35
CA PRO A 22 -22.24 -8.31 0.05
C PRO A 22 -22.41 -8.33 1.57
N LEU A 23 -21.42 -8.87 2.30
CA LEU A 23 -21.45 -8.96 3.76
C LEU A 23 -21.43 -7.59 4.46
N LEU A 24 -20.69 -6.63 3.90
CA LEU A 24 -20.62 -5.27 4.42
C LEU A 24 -21.65 -4.34 3.77
N GLU A 25 -22.41 -4.83 2.79
CA GLU A 25 -23.31 -4.04 1.94
C GLU A 25 -22.64 -2.83 1.26
N VAL A 26 -21.33 -2.91 1.03
CA VAL A 26 -20.53 -1.84 0.42
C VAL A 26 -20.23 -2.18 -1.04
N HIS A 27 -20.41 -1.19 -1.91
CA HIS A 27 -19.84 -1.18 -3.26
C HIS A 27 -19.19 0.19 -3.53
N GLN A 28 -18.03 0.18 -4.18
CA GLN A 28 -17.32 1.43 -4.48
C GLN A 28 -16.52 1.31 -5.76
N SER A 29 -16.75 2.24 -6.68
CA SER A 29 -15.89 2.46 -7.84
C SER A 29 -14.82 3.48 -7.48
N ARG A 30 -13.59 3.24 -7.91
CA ARG A 30 -12.42 4.03 -7.57
C ARG A 30 -11.59 4.28 -8.82
N ALA A 31 -10.88 5.40 -8.83
CA ALA A 31 -9.87 5.68 -9.83
C ALA A 31 -8.71 6.42 -9.17
N GLY A 32 -7.54 6.29 -9.76
CA GLY A 32 -6.39 7.07 -9.32
C GLY A 32 -5.30 7.17 -10.34
N TRP A 33 -4.35 8.01 -9.99
CA TRP A 33 -3.17 8.30 -10.78
C TRP A 33 -1.97 8.46 -9.85
N ASP A 34 -0.83 7.93 -10.27
CA ASP A 34 0.46 8.15 -9.63
C ASP A 34 1.58 8.28 -10.66
N HIS A 35 2.62 9.05 -10.34
CA HIS A 35 3.83 9.15 -11.17
C HIS A 35 5.07 9.22 -10.28
N THR A 36 6.23 8.87 -10.83
CA THR A 36 7.51 9.08 -10.15
C THR A 36 8.42 9.94 -11.00
N TYR A 37 8.75 11.10 -10.49
CA TYR A 37 9.72 12.00 -11.09
C TYR A 37 11.07 11.82 -10.41
N THR A 38 12.14 11.79 -11.19
CA THR A 38 13.52 11.70 -10.67
C THR A 38 14.26 12.99 -11.01
N VAL A 39 14.75 13.69 -9.98
CA VAL A 39 15.51 14.94 -10.10
C VAL A 39 16.79 14.79 -9.29
N GLY A 40 17.91 14.57 -10.00
CA GLY A 40 19.17 14.20 -9.35
C GLY A 40 19.02 12.93 -8.52
N ALA A 41 19.45 12.99 -7.25
CA ALA A 41 19.35 11.87 -6.32
C ALA A 41 17.96 11.70 -5.67
N VAL A 42 17.01 12.60 -5.95
CA VAL A 42 15.70 12.61 -5.29
C VAL A 42 14.61 12.14 -6.25
N ARG A 43 13.80 11.20 -5.78
CA ARG A 43 12.55 10.77 -6.42
C ARG A 43 11.39 11.41 -5.67
N TRP A 44 10.46 12.05 -6.38
CA TRP A 44 9.20 12.51 -5.79
C TRP A 44 8.01 11.87 -6.49
N MET A 45 7.01 11.51 -5.68
CA MET A 45 5.97 10.56 -6.03
C MET A 45 4.59 11.12 -5.64
N PRO A 46 3.99 11.98 -6.48
CA PRO A 46 2.62 12.41 -6.26
C PRO A 46 1.62 11.31 -6.60
N SER A 47 0.51 11.29 -5.87
CA SER A 47 -0.65 10.46 -6.21
C SER A 47 -1.97 11.19 -5.96
N LEU A 48 -2.98 10.83 -6.74
CA LEU A 48 -4.35 11.31 -6.62
C LEU A 48 -5.32 10.13 -6.73
N GLN A 49 -6.39 10.17 -5.95
CA GLN A 49 -7.38 9.12 -5.87
C GLN A 49 -8.78 9.72 -5.69
N ILE A 50 -9.76 9.12 -6.36
CA ILE A 50 -11.18 9.46 -6.23
C ILE A 50 -12.00 8.19 -6.07
N ALA A 51 -13.16 8.31 -5.43
CA ALA A 51 -14.11 7.20 -5.36
C ALA A 51 -15.57 7.65 -5.36
N SER A 52 -16.46 6.74 -5.78
CA SER A 52 -17.90 6.91 -5.66
C SER A 52 -18.28 7.17 -4.19
N GLY A 53 -19.24 8.07 -3.97
CA GLY A 53 -19.51 8.66 -2.66
C GLY A 53 -18.79 9.99 -2.43
N GLY A 54 -18.01 10.47 -3.41
CA GLY A 54 -17.38 11.79 -3.41
C GLY A 54 -16.04 11.86 -2.70
N PHE A 55 -15.38 10.72 -2.49
CA PHE A 55 -14.03 10.68 -1.92
C PHE A 55 -13.03 11.34 -2.87
N VAL A 56 -12.14 12.15 -2.28
CA VAL A 56 -10.97 12.70 -2.95
C VAL A 56 -9.80 12.62 -1.98
N GLY A 57 -8.69 12.05 -2.43
CA GLY A 57 -7.47 11.94 -1.67
C GLY A 57 -6.24 12.09 -2.55
N GLY A 58 -5.11 12.41 -1.92
CA GLY A 58 -3.84 12.50 -2.59
C GLY A 58 -2.68 12.33 -1.62
N SER A 59 -1.52 12.03 -2.16
CA SER A 59 -0.29 11.93 -1.38
C SER A 59 0.89 12.49 -2.14
N LEU A 60 1.93 12.85 -1.38
CA LEU A 60 3.21 13.23 -1.90
C LEU A 60 4.30 12.49 -1.12
N GLY A 61 5.12 11.73 -1.83
CA GLY A 61 6.29 11.04 -1.28
C GLY A 61 7.59 11.59 -1.85
N PHE A 62 8.66 11.48 -1.08
CA PHE A 62 10.03 11.74 -1.47
C PHE A 62 10.91 10.56 -1.06
N GLU A 63 11.86 10.20 -1.90
CA GLU A 63 12.91 9.22 -1.61
C GLU A 63 14.24 9.76 -2.11
N THR A 64 15.33 9.49 -1.39
CA THR A 64 16.69 9.80 -1.82
C THR A 64 17.63 8.63 -1.52
N GLY A 65 18.73 8.56 -2.26
CA GLY A 65 19.76 7.52 -2.13
C GLY A 65 19.58 6.34 -3.08
N ASP A 66 20.67 5.61 -3.29
CA ASP A 66 20.75 4.50 -4.24
C ASP A 66 20.62 3.15 -3.50
N SER A 67 21.76 2.58 -3.07
CA SER A 67 21.80 1.34 -2.30
C SER A 67 21.20 1.54 -0.92
N TRP A 68 21.69 2.52 -0.16
CA TRP A 68 21.00 2.98 1.04
C TRP A 68 20.06 4.10 0.66
N PHE A 69 18.80 3.96 1.05
CA PHE A 69 17.79 4.96 0.73
C PHE A 69 16.97 5.31 1.96
N ALA A 70 16.40 6.51 1.93
CA ALA A 70 15.46 7.00 2.90
C ALA A 70 14.36 7.80 2.20
N GLY A 71 13.17 7.78 2.78
CA GLY A 71 12.02 8.48 2.24
C GLY A 71 11.05 8.95 3.29
N ALA A 72 10.22 9.90 2.88
CA ALA A 72 9.15 10.44 3.69
C ALA A 72 7.95 10.78 2.79
N GLY A 73 6.74 10.73 3.35
CA GLY A 73 5.54 11.07 2.59
C GLY A 73 4.42 11.59 3.47
N LEU A 74 3.48 12.27 2.82
CA LEU A 74 2.27 12.80 3.44
C LEU A 74 1.06 12.46 2.56
N GLY A 75 0.00 11.96 3.18
CA GLY A 75 -1.30 11.74 2.53
C GLY A 75 -2.39 12.63 3.15
N ARG A 76 -3.35 13.06 2.33
CA ARG A 76 -4.50 13.88 2.76
C ARG A 76 -5.75 13.49 2.00
N THR A 77 -6.88 13.52 2.68
CA THR A 77 -8.19 13.27 2.07
C THR A 77 -9.24 14.31 2.47
N ASN A 78 -10.39 14.27 1.80
CA ASN A 78 -11.58 15.00 2.20
C ASN A 78 -12.42 14.29 3.30
N LEU A 79 -11.85 13.27 3.96
CA LEU A 79 -12.45 12.48 5.05
C LEU A 79 -13.73 11.70 4.69
N ARG A 80 -14.05 11.57 3.40
CA ARG A 80 -15.14 10.68 2.99
C ARG A 80 -14.68 9.22 3.00
N ASN A 81 -15.65 8.33 3.14
CA ASN A 81 -15.39 6.89 3.20
C ASN A 81 -14.69 6.38 1.93
N TYR A 82 -13.62 5.62 2.14
CA TYR A 82 -12.81 5.04 1.09
C TYR A 82 -12.42 3.61 1.45
N VAL A 83 -12.68 2.68 0.54
CA VAL A 83 -12.18 1.31 0.68
C VAL A 83 -10.74 1.31 0.22
N ASN A 84 -9.81 1.29 1.17
CA ASN A 84 -8.38 1.30 0.86
C ASN A 84 -7.83 -0.13 0.65
N LEU A 85 -6.92 -0.30 -0.31
CA LEU A 85 -6.36 -1.61 -0.68
C LEU A 85 -5.15 -2.02 0.14
N ASN A 86 -4.40 -1.06 0.66
CA ASN A 86 -3.20 -1.31 1.47
C ASN A 86 -3.50 -1.38 2.98
N PHE A 87 -4.76 -1.15 3.40
CA PHE A 87 -5.19 -1.08 4.82
C PHE A 87 -4.48 -0.02 5.66
N ASP A 88 -3.62 0.78 5.03
CA ASP A 88 -2.92 1.87 5.68
C ASP A 88 -3.81 3.10 5.81
N PRO A 89 -3.57 3.95 6.82
CA PRO A 89 -4.22 5.26 6.88
C PRO A 89 -3.93 6.09 5.62
N ASN A 90 -4.94 6.78 5.09
CA ASN A 90 -4.79 7.67 3.93
C ASN A 90 -4.32 9.07 4.34
N ASP A 91 -4.86 9.60 5.43
CA ASP A 91 -4.35 10.81 6.07
C ASP A 91 -3.18 10.42 6.98
N ALA A 92 -2.00 10.28 6.38
CA ALA A 92 -0.85 9.68 7.06
C ALA A 92 0.43 10.49 6.90
N LEU A 93 1.31 10.35 7.89
CA LEU A 93 2.75 10.54 7.73
C LEU A 93 3.38 9.17 7.44
N MET A 94 4.24 9.13 6.43
CA MET A 94 5.03 7.96 6.07
C MET A 94 6.52 8.26 6.24
N LEU A 95 7.27 7.32 6.79
CA LEU A 95 8.73 7.28 6.75
C LEU A 95 9.16 5.92 6.19
N SER A 96 10.22 5.89 5.39
CA SER A 96 10.78 4.66 4.88
C SER A 96 12.31 4.72 4.84
N GLY A 97 12.93 3.55 4.86
CA GLY A 97 14.35 3.42 4.63
C GLY A 97 14.74 1.98 4.41
N GLY A 98 15.88 1.75 3.78
CA GLY A 98 16.28 0.40 3.47
C GLY A 98 17.58 0.29 2.71
N TYR A 99 17.86 -0.94 2.30
CA TYR A 99 19.05 -1.28 1.54
C TYR A 99 18.68 -2.08 0.29
N ARG A 100 19.31 -1.74 -0.83
CA ARG A 100 19.22 -2.38 -2.14
C ARG A 100 20.61 -2.87 -2.52
N TRP A 101 20.75 -4.18 -2.74
CA TRP A 101 22.03 -4.80 -3.09
C TRP A 101 22.05 -5.43 -4.48
N ALA A 102 20.89 -5.55 -5.14
CA ALA A 102 20.75 -5.93 -6.53
C ALA A 102 19.42 -5.38 -7.08
N GLU A 103 19.22 -5.42 -8.41
CA GLU A 103 18.04 -4.84 -9.07
C GLU A 103 16.70 -5.31 -8.48
N LYS A 104 16.59 -6.59 -8.10
CA LYS A 104 15.37 -7.21 -7.56
C LYS A 104 15.48 -7.53 -6.07
N SER A 105 16.53 -7.05 -5.39
CA SER A 105 16.83 -7.43 -4.02
C SER A 105 16.92 -6.23 -3.09
N SER A 106 16.02 -6.19 -2.11
CA SER A 106 15.96 -5.11 -1.14
C SER A 106 15.37 -5.53 0.19
N LEU A 107 15.73 -4.80 1.24
CA LEU A 107 15.07 -4.82 2.54
C LEU A 107 14.63 -3.40 2.87
N THR A 108 13.35 -3.21 3.13
CA THR A 108 12.75 -1.90 3.40
C THR A 108 11.98 -1.96 4.71
N ALA A 109 12.25 -1.01 5.61
CA ALA A 109 11.39 -0.70 6.73
C ALA A 109 10.52 0.51 6.38
N GLN A 110 9.24 0.46 6.74
CA GLN A 110 8.32 1.56 6.50
C GLN A 110 7.41 1.75 7.71
N LEU A 111 7.27 3.00 8.14
CA LEU A 111 6.36 3.46 9.17
C LEU A 111 5.24 4.26 8.49
N ILE A 112 3.99 3.91 8.79
CA ILE A 112 2.83 4.68 8.36
C ILE A 112 1.99 4.96 9.60
N ARG A 113 1.71 6.23 9.86
CA ARG A 113 0.95 6.66 11.02
C ARG A 113 -0.13 7.63 10.59
N ASP A 114 -1.36 7.37 10.99
CA ASP A 114 -2.44 8.36 10.84
C ASP A 114 -2.03 9.64 11.58
N ASN A 115 -2.18 10.79 10.94
CA ASN A 115 -1.78 12.07 11.51
C ASN A 115 -2.97 13.04 11.58
N ARG A 116 -4.19 12.50 11.61
CA ARG A 116 -5.42 13.27 11.61
C ARG A 116 -6.46 12.68 12.55
N GLN A 117 -7.27 11.71 12.11
CA GLN A 117 -8.44 11.26 12.87
C GLN A 117 -8.09 10.24 13.94
N ASN A 118 -7.08 9.41 13.72
CA ASN A 118 -6.76 8.29 14.59
C ASN A 118 -5.24 8.24 14.86
N PRO A 119 -4.63 9.25 15.49
CA PRO A 119 -3.17 9.37 15.60
C PRO A 119 -2.49 8.27 16.42
N ASP A 120 -3.27 7.41 17.08
CA ASP A 120 -2.83 6.17 17.72
C ASP A 120 -2.59 5.02 16.74
N GLN A 121 -3.23 5.05 15.56
CA GLN A 121 -3.14 4.04 14.52
C GLN A 121 -1.82 4.14 13.75
N GLN A 122 -1.10 3.04 13.73
CA GLN A 122 0.20 2.94 13.10
C GLN A 122 0.48 1.53 12.59
N HIS A 123 1.09 1.48 11.41
CA HIS A 123 1.69 0.31 10.80
C HIS A 123 3.20 0.44 10.68
N ILE A 124 3.90 -0.64 10.95
CA ILE A 124 5.30 -0.83 10.60
C ILE A 124 5.37 -2.03 9.67
N HIS A 125 5.93 -1.83 8.49
CA HIS A 125 6.20 -2.87 7.51
C HIS A 125 7.70 -3.17 7.47
N LEU A 126 8.03 -4.45 7.37
CA LEU A 126 9.36 -4.92 6.99
C LEU A 126 9.22 -5.76 5.73
N ILE A 127 9.65 -5.17 4.61
CA ILE A 127 9.44 -5.70 3.27
C ILE A 127 10.76 -6.23 2.73
N TYR A 128 10.80 -7.53 2.46
CA TYR A 128 11.91 -8.18 1.80
C TYR A 128 11.52 -8.54 0.36
N ARG A 129 12.40 -8.21 -0.59
CA ARG A 129 12.27 -8.59 -1.99
C ARG A 129 13.50 -9.34 -2.43
N ALA A 130 13.31 -10.41 -3.18
CA ALA A 130 14.38 -11.18 -3.77
C ALA A 130 13.99 -11.77 -5.13
N PRO A 131 14.95 -11.92 -6.06
CA PRO A 131 14.79 -12.79 -7.21
C PRO A 131 14.74 -14.25 -6.76
N VAL A 132 13.96 -15.07 -7.45
CA VAL A 132 13.92 -16.53 -7.22
C VAL A 132 14.47 -17.26 -8.44
N GLN A 133 13.93 -16.94 -9.61
CA GLN A 133 14.47 -17.29 -10.92
C GLN A 133 14.81 -16.00 -11.68
N GLN A 134 15.32 -16.11 -12.90
CA GLN A 134 15.86 -14.97 -13.66
C GLN A 134 14.87 -13.79 -13.74
N ASP A 135 13.60 -14.09 -13.98
CA ASP A 135 12.56 -13.06 -14.09
C ASP A 135 11.53 -13.01 -12.97
N ASP A 136 11.53 -14.03 -12.10
CA ASP A 136 10.59 -14.13 -11.00
C ASP A 136 11.01 -13.29 -9.78
N ARG A 137 10.03 -12.87 -8.99
CA ARG A 137 10.29 -12.14 -7.75
C ARG A 137 9.40 -12.62 -6.60
N LEU A 138 10.04 -12.85 -5.47
CA LEU A 138 9.39 -13.04 -4.18
C LEU A 138 9.32 -11.70 -3.45
N THR A 139 8.16 -11.37 -2.89
CA THR A 139 7.97 -10.27 -1.95
C THR A 139 7.38 -10.80 -0.66
N LEU A 140 8.06 -10.57 0.46
CA LEU A 140 7.57 -10.86 1.80
C LEU A 140 7.38 -9.53 2.55
N ASP A 141 6.31 -9.42 3.32
CA ASP A 141 6.03 -8.25 4.14
C ASP A 141 5.53 -8.68 5.51
N LEU A 142 6.25 -8.29 6.56
CA LEU A 142 5.81 -8.44 7.94
C LEU A 142 5.22 -7.12 8.42
N LEU A 143 3.99 -7.18 8.89
CA LEU A 143 3.25 -6.03 9.42
C LEU A 143 3.21 -6.09 10.94
N SER A 144 3.63 -5.03 11.62
CA SER A 144 3.28 -4.75 13.00
C SER A 144 2.29 -3.60 13.05
N LYS A 145 1.08 -3.88 13.56
CA LYS A 145 -0.02 -2.94 13.69
C LYS A 145 -0.24 -2.59 15.15
N ARG A 146 -0.43 -1.30 15.45
CA ARG A 146 -0.84 -0.80 16.76
C ARG A 146 -1.86 0.32 16.63
N GLY A 147 -2.77 0.42 17.59
CA GLY A 147 -3.82 1.43 17.64
C GLY A 147 -4.93 1.04 18.60
N LEU A 148 -6.06 1.72 18.52
CA LEU A 148 -7.28 1.44 19.25
C LEU A 148 -8.30 0.75 18.34
N VAL A 149 -8.94 -0.29 18.87
CA VAL A 149 -10.13 -0.92 18.30
C VAL A 149 -11.16 -0.99 19.42
N ASP A 150 -12.32 -0.37 19.22
CA ASP A 150 -13.40 -0.30 20.22
C ASP A 150 -12.90 0.15 21.61
N GLY A 151 -12.04 1.19 21.62
CA GLY A 151 -11.45 1.74 22.84
C GLY A 151 -10.34 0.88 23.49
N THR A 152 -10.08 -0.32 22.96
CA THR A 152 -9.04 -1.22 23.45
C THR A 152 -7.77 -1.08 22.64
N ARG A 153 -6.63 -0.93 23.29
CA ARG A 153 -5.33 -0.89 22.61
C ARG A 153 -4.97 -2.27 22.08
N ILE A 154 -4.59 -2.30 20.81
CA ILE A 154 -4.16 -3.51 20.12
C ILE A 154 -2.68 -3.44 19.73
N HIS A 155 -2.07 -4.62 19.67
CA HIS A 155 -0.81 -4.86 18.97
C HIS A 155 -0.94 -6.18 18.23
N ARG A 156 -0.76 -6.17 16.91
CA ARG A 156 -0.99 -7.34 16.06
C ARG A 156 0.12 -7.49 15.02
N LEU A 157 0.32 -8.73 14.62
CA LEU A 157 1.26 -9.10 13.57
C LEU A 157 0.50 -9.65 12.37
N GLY A 158 0.67 -9.01 11.22
CA GLY A 158 0.19 -9.47 9.93
C GLY A 158 1.34 -9.91 9.04
N PHE A 159 1.01 -10.57 7.94
CA PHE A 159 2.00 -11.02 6.98
C PHE A 159 1.42 -11.04 5.57
N SER A 160 2.25 -10.76 4.57
CA SER A 160 1.92 -11.10 3.20
C SER A 160 3.10 -11.69 2.43
N ALA A 161 2.77 -12.60 1.52
CA ALA A 161 3.70 -13.18 0.55
C ALA A 161 3.14 -12.99 -0.85
N GLY A 162 3.97 -12.50 -1.75
CA GLY A 162 3.68 -12.37 -3.17
C GLY A 162 4.72 -13.07 -4.01
N TYR A 163 4.28 -13.77 -5.04
CA TYR A 163 5.13 -14.33 -6.08
C TYR A 163 4.72 -13.74 -7.43
N ASP A 164 5.68 -13.07 -8.07
CA ASP A 164 5.52 -12.46 -9.38
C ASP A 164 6.28 -13.28 -10.42
N TRP A 165 5.57 -13.78 -11.42
CA TRP A 165 6.13 -14.18 -12.72
C TRP A 165 6.13 -12.96 -13.67
N PRO A 166 6.78 -13.04 -14.85
CA PRO A 166 6.75 -11.95 -15.82
C PRO A 166 5.33 -11.48 -16.17
N GLN A 167 4.43 -12.41 -16.44
CA GLN A 167 3.06 -12.11 -16.90
C GLN A 167 1.98 -12.27 -15.84
N TYR A 168 2.26 -12.93 -14.71
CA TYR A 168 1.25 -13.26 -13.71
C TYR A 168 1.75 -12.98 -12.31
N PHE A 169 0.84 -12.85 -11.36
CA PHE A 169 1.21 -12.80 -9.95
C PHE A 169 0.13 -13.42 -9.07
N VAL A 170 0.58 -13.91 -7.92
CA VAL A 170 -0.27 -14.30 -6.79
C VAL A 170 0.21 -13.62 -5.53
N ARG A 171 -0.72 -13.20 -4.67
CA ARG A 171 -0.42 -12.69 -3.34
C ARG A 171 -1.39 -13.25 -2.32
N LEU A 172 -0.84 -13.65 -1.18
CA LEU A 172 -1.58 -14.02 0.03
C LEU A 172 -1.27 -12.99 1.11
N ALA A 173 -2.28 -12.50 1.82
CA ALA A 173 -2.09 -11.60 2.95
C ALA A 173 -3.03 -11.96 4.10
N TRP A 174 -2.47 -12.03 5.30
CA TRP A 174 -3.19 -12.13 6.56
C TRP A 174 -3.09 -10.80 7.30
N ASP A 175 -4.23 -10.15 7.50
CA ASP A 175 -4.32 -8.89 8.25
C ASP A 175 -5.29 -9.04 9.44
N PRO A 176 -4.77 -9.25 10.66
CA PRO A 176 -5.61 -9.27 11.85
C PRO A 176 -6.15 -7.86 12.15
N GLN A 177 -7.41 -7.79 12.58
CA GLN A 177 -8.10 -6.53 12.88
C GLN A 177 -7.94 -5.52 11.74
N THR A 178 -8.34 -5.96 10.54
CA THR A 178 -8.23 -5.21 9.29
C THR A 178 -8.89 -3.84 9.44
N ASN A 179 -8.22 -2.78 8.97
CA ASN A 179 -8.67 -1.39 9.13
C ASN A 179 -9.03 -0.99 10.57
N PHE A 180 -8.36 -1.56 11.58
CA PHE A 180 -8.65 -1.31 12.99
C PHE A 180 -10.10 -1.63 13.37
N THR A 181 -10.65 -2.70 12.78
CA THR A 181 -11.95 -3.27 13.15
C THR A 181 -11.76 -4.55 13.96
N ALA A 182 -12.85 -5.11 14.49
CA ALA A 182 -12.83 -6.41 15.16
C ALA A 182 -12.62 -7.61 14.20
N GLN A 183 -12.59 -7.39 12.89
CA GLN A 183 -12.53 -8.46 11.89
C GLN A 183 -11.10 -8.72 11.43
N ASP A 184 -10.75 -10.00 11.35
CA ASP A 184 -9.53 -10.44 10.68
C ASP A 184 -9.82 -10.72 9.20
N MET A 185 -8.79 -10.59 8.34
CA MET A 185 -8.94 -10.85 6.92
C MET A 185 -7.80 -11.71 6.38
N LEU A 186 -8.17 -12.79 5.70
CA LEU A 186 -7.32 -13.45 4.73
C LEU A 186 -7.66 -12.95 3.33
N ARG A 187 -6.64 -12.55 2.58
CA ARG A 187 -6.78 -12.06 1.21
C ARG A 187 -5.95 -12.88 0.26
N VAL A 188 -6.58 -13.28 -0.84
CA VAL A 188 -5.93 -13.84 -2.02
C VAL A 188 -6.11 -12.85 -3.17
N SER A 189 -5.00 -12.50 -3.82
CA SER A 189 -4.99 -11.67 -5.02
C SER A 189 -4.32 -12.44 -6.16
N LEU A 190 -4.91 -12.37 -7.34
CA LEU A 190 -4.39 -12.93 -8.59
C LEU A 190 -4.45 -11.85 -9.65
N GLY A 191 -3.50 -11.85 -10.58
CA GLY A 191 -3.55 -10.93 -11.71
C GLY A 191 -2.62 -11.30 -12.85
N ALA A 192 -2.85 -10.64 -13.98
CA ALA A 192 -2.10 -10.79 -15.22
C ALA A 192 -1.61 -9.43 -15.72
N ARG A 193 -0.49 -9.44 -16.46
CA ARG A 193 0.13 -8.30 -17.14
C ARG A 193 0.06 -8.57 -18.64
N PHE A 194 -0.37 -7.59 -19.41
CA PHE A 194 -0.60 -7.67 -20.84
C PHE A 194 -0.24 -6.35 -21.52
#